data_AF-A0A1R0GVE4-F1
#
_entry.id   AF-A0A1R0GVE4-F1
#
_cell.length_a   1.000
_cell.length_b   1.000
_cell.length_c   1.000
_cell.angle_alpha   90.00
_cell.angle_beta   90.00
_cell.angle_gamma   90.00
#
_symmetry.space_group_name_H-M   'P 1'
#
loop_
_entity.id
_entity.type
_entity.pdbx_description
1 polymer ?
#
loop_
_entity_poly.entity_id
_entity_poly.type
_entity_poly.pdbx_seq_one_letter_code
_entity_poly.pdbx_strand_id
1 'polypeptide(L)'
;MFGILGTCLNLDIEVVDAFNPYANKKIINTLNSTILSEKTDISPGAIGCWLSHRELWSRIVEENIKSALIFEDDVDLASGFNEKLSSVMSQLSSKNVYWDILYVGHCYQRTSLQEPIITNPVIVQASSSPVCMHAYGLSFGGAKKLLSKITKFKKPIDQQVSDLSNIRKINAYSINPAIAKQGAFSGDTNINLDPEFRQGNKILTDYSIQKCIKQIKAEKSFFLSPKNIILS
;
A
#
# COMPACT_ATOMS: atom_id res chain seq x y z
N MET A 1 11.19 12.15 -15.87
CA MET A 1 9.89 11.64 -15.37
C MET A 1 10.03 11.05 -13.97
N PHE A 2 10.86 10.02 -13.77
CA PHE A 2 11.00 9.32 -12.46
C PHE A 2 11.73 10.10 -11.35
N GLY A 3 12.74 10.91 -11.69
CA GLY A 3 13.48 11.70 -10.69
C GLY A 3 12.63 12.75 -9.97
N ILE A 4 11.57 13.28 -10.60
CA ILE A 4 10.77 14.38 -10.05
C ILE A 4 9.93 13.89 -8.85
N LEU A 5 9.32 12.71 -8.94
CA LEU A 5 8.56 12.10 -7.84
C LEU A 5 9.46 11.76 -6.65
N GLY A 6 10.64 11.18 -6.89
CA GLY A 6 11.62 10.90 -5.84
C GLY A 6 12.12 12.16 -5.15
N THR A 7 12.40 13.23 -5.91
CA THR A 7 12.79 14.53 -5.36
C THR A 7 11.67 15.22 -4.59
N CYS A 8 10.42 15.20 -5.09
CA CYS A 8 9.25 15.77 -4.39
C CYS A 8 8.98 15.08 -3.05
N LEU A 9 9.20 13.78 -2.99
CA LEU A 9 8.94 12.97 -1.80
C LEU A 9 10.16 12.81 -0.92
N ASN A 10 11.34 13.24 -1.36
CA ASN A 10 12.62 12.94 -0.72
C ASN A 10 12.77 11.44 -0.41
N LEU A 11 12.33 10.60 -1.34
CA LEU A 11 12.41 9.14 -1.27
C LEU A 11 13.09 8.66 -2.57
N ASP A 12 13.95 7.67 -2.46
CA ASP A 12 14.54 7.02 -3.64
C ASP A 12 13.49 6.09 -4.26
N ILE A 13 12.62 6.59 -5.15
CA ILE A 13 11.43 5.87 -5.63
C ILE A 13 11.64 5.19 -6.98
N GLU A 14 11.16 3.96 -7.09
CA GLU A 14 10.89 3.26 -8.32
C GLU A 14 9.38 3.21 -8.63
N VAL A 15 9.05 3.38 -9.90
CA VAL A 15 7.70 3.32 -10.44
C VAL A 15 7.53 1.99 -11.15
N VAL A 16 6.57 1.17 -10.71
CA VAL A 16 6.26 -0.14 -11.29
C VAL A 16 4.86 -0.10 -11.88
N ASP A 17 4.71 -0.46 -13.16
CA ASP A 17 3.41 -0.48 -13.83
C ASP A 17 2.46 -1.48 -13.13
N ALA A 18 1.23 -1.04 -12.85
CA ALA A 18 0.19 -1.92 -12.33
C ALA A 18 -0.26 -2.91 -13.42
N PHE A 19 -0.64 -4.13 -13.01
CA PHE A 19 -1.22 -5.10 -13.93
C PHE A 19 -2.54 -4.56 -14.49
N ASN A 20 -2.58 -4.27 -15.79
CA ASN A 20 -3.80 -3.86 -16.48
C ASN A 20 -4.62 -5.10 -16.90
N PRO A 21 -5.75 -5.38 -16.24
CA PRO A 21 -6.56 -6.56 -16.53
C PRO A 21 -7.28 -6.46 -17.89
N TYR A 22 -7.58 -5.24 -18.36
CA TYR A 22 -8.31 -5.01 -19.61
C TYR A 22 -7.42 -5.14 -20.85
N ALA A 23 -6.13 -4.82 -20.72
CA ALA A 23 -5.14 -5.04 -21.78
C ALA A 23 -4.75 -6.52 -21.92
N ASN A 24 -4.93 -7.33 -20.87
CA ASN A 24 -4.44 -8.71 -20.78
C ASN A 24 -5.57 -9.75 -20.60
N LYS A 25 -6.65 -9.64 -21.38
CA LYS A 25 -7.83 -10.55 -21.31
C LYS A 25 -7.47 -12.04 -21.39
N LYS A 26 -6.43 -12.40 -22.15
CA LYS A 26 -5.96 -13.78 -22.32
C LYS A 26 -5.37 -14.34 -21.01
N ILE A 27 -4.63 -13.52 -20.26
CA ILE A 27 -4.06 -13.90 -18.97
C ILE A 27 -5.19 -14.16 -17.97
N ILE A 28 -6.20 -13.29 -17.89
CA ILE A 28 -7.36 -13.50 -16.99
C ILE A 28 -8.04 -14.84 -17.27
N ASN A 29 -8.27 -15.19 -18.52
CA ASN A 29 -8.89 -16.46 -18.89
C ASN A 29 -8.06 -17.69 -18.50
N THR A 30 -6.73 -17.58 -18.48
CA THR A 30 -5.81 -18.66 -18.04
C THR A 30 -5.67 -18.70 -16.50
N LEU A 31 -5.75 -17.55 -15.82
CA LEU A 31 -5.75 -17.45 -14.36
C LEU A 31 -6.95 -18.17 -13.72
N ASN A 32 -8.07 -18.25 -14.44
CA ASN A 32 -9.35 -18.80 -13.95
C ASN A 32 -9.29 -20.22 -13.38
N SER A 33 -8.37 -21.08 -13.79
CA SER A 33 -8.30 -22.48 -13.31
C SER A 33 -7.25 -22.72 -12.22
N THR A 34 -6.22 -21.87 -12.14
CA THR A 34 -5.05 -22.10 -11.26
C THR A 34 -5.02 -21.14 -10.07
N ILE A 35 -5.53 -19.92 -10.25
CA ILE A 35 -5.43 -18.82 -9.28
C ILE A 35 -6.77 -18.45 -8.65
N LEU A 36 -7.91 -18.65 -9.32
CA LEU A 36 -9.22 -18.38 -8.72
C LEU A 36 -9.67 -19.55 -7.84
N SER A 37 -10.14 -19.27 -6.62
CA SER A 37 -10.62 -20.33 -5.73
C SER A 37 -12.03 -20.82 -6.05
N GLU A 38 -12.87 -20.02 -6.70
CA GLU A 38 -14.22 -20.35 -7.19
C GLU A 38 -14.77 -19.21 -8.07
N LYS A 39 -15.77 -19.48 -8.94
CA LYS A 39 -16.44 -18.47 -9.79
C LYS A 39 -17.27 -17.52 -8.92
N THR A 40 -16.65 -16.46 -8.42
CA THR A 40 -17.35 -15.28 -7.91
C THR A 40 -17.36 -14.18 -8.98
N ASP A 41 -18.33 -13.27 -8.92
CA ASP A 41 -18.33 -12.04 -9.73
C ASP A 41 -17.15 -11.14 -9.29
N ILE A 42 -15.96 -11.47 -9.77
CA ILE A 42 -14.73 -10.76 -9.45
C ILE A 42 -14.52 -9.67 -10.51
N SER A 43 -14.42 -8.41 -10.08
CA SER A 43 -14.09 -7.34 -11.01
C SER A 43 -12.67 -7.54 -11.57
N PRO A 44 -12.45 -7.31 -12.89
CA PRO A 44 -11.11 -7.36 -13.46
C PRO A 44 -10.12 -6.46 -12.70
N GLY A 45 -10.59 -5.31 -12.20
CA GLY A 45 -9.81 -4.40 -11.36
C GLY A 45 -9.31 -5.04 -10.07
N ALA A 46 -10.15 -5.81 -9.36
CA ALA A 46 -9.73 -6.52 -8.14
C ALA A 46 -8.65 -7.57 -8.43
N ILE A 47 -8.73 -8.26 -9.56
CA ILE A 47 -7.69 -9.21 -10.01
C ILE A 47 -6.39 -8.46 -10.33
N GLY A 48 -6.48 -7.33 -11.03
CA GLY A 48 -5.32 -6.49 -11.35
C GLY A 48 -4.61 -5.98 -10.10
N CYS A 49 -5.36 -5.47 -9.13
CA CYS A 49 -4.84 -5.09 -7.82
C CYS A 49 -4.13 -6.27 -7.13
N TRP A 50 -4.79 -7.43 -7.04
CA TRP A 50 -4.22 -8.63 -6.42
C TRP A 50 -2.91 -9.09 -7.07
N LEU A 51 -2.85 -9.12 -8.40
CA LEU A 51 -1.65 -9.50 -9.13
C LEU A 51 -0.52 -8.50 -8.90
N SER A 52 -0.83 -7.20 -8.94
CA SER A 52 0.17 -6.15 -8.80
C SER A 52 0.84 -6.17 -7.43
N HIS A 53 0.08 -6.33 -6.35
CA HIS A 53 0.69 -6.45 -5.02
C HIS A 53 1.54 -7.70 -4.90
N ARG A 54 1.09 -8.86 -5.42
CA ARG A 54 1.88 -10.10 -5.36
C ARG A 54 3.15 -10.04 -6.20
N GLU A 55 3.14 -9.33 -7.31
CA GLU A 55 4.34 -9.08 -8.12
C GLU A 55 5.38 -8.29 -7.31
N LEU A 56 4.96 -7.18 -6.68
CA LEU A 56 5.84 -6.41 -5.79
C LEU A 56 6.38 -7.24 -4.63
N TRP A 57 5.55 -8.09 -4.03
CA TRP A 57 6.00 -8.99 -2.97
C TRP A 57 7.02 -10.02 -3.47
N SER A 58 6.80 -10.58 -4.66
CA SER A 58 7.71 -11.56 -5.27
C SER A 58 9.06 -10.91 -5.53
N ARG A 59 9.05 -9.69 -6.06
CA ARG A 59 10.26 -8.90 -6.28
C ARG A 59 11.05 -8.61 -5.01
N ILE A 60 10.38 -8.24 -3.91
CA ILE A 60 11.04 -8.06 -2.60
C ILE A 60 11.84 -9.31 -2.20
N VAL A 61 11.28 -10.49 -2.48
CA VAL A 61 11.93 -11.77 -2.16
C VAL A 61 13.05 -12.10 -3.14
N GLU A 62 12.80 -11.98 -4.45
CA GLU A 62 13.75 -12.34 -5.51
C GLU A 62 14.99 -11.43 -5.51
N GLU A 63 14.80 -10.14 -5.25
CA GLU A 63 15.87 -9.15 -5.19
C GLU A 63 16.49 -9.01 -3.79
N ASN A 64 16.04 -9.80 -2.80
CA ASN A 64 16.50 -9.73 -1.41
C ASN A 64 16.38 -8.32 -0.78
N ILE A 65 15.31 -7.60 -1.10
CA ILE A 65 15.01 -6.30 -0.53
C ILE A 65 14.61 -6.49 0.94
N LYS A 66 15.34 -5.88 1.87
CA LYS A 66 15.09 -6.03 3.32
C LYS A 66 13.68 -5.62 3.71
N SER A 67 13.21 -4.52 3.15
CA SER A 67 11.86 -3.99 3.28
C SER A 67 11.59 -2.94 2.22
N ALA A 68 10.32 -2.72 1.87
CA ALA A 68 9.89 -1.72 0.91
C ALA A 68 8.68 -0.94 1.44
N LEU A 69 8.57 0.32 1.06
CA LEU A 69 7.39 1.15 1.27
C LEU A 69 6.60 1.22 -0.05
N ILE A 70 5.41 0.65 -0.07
CA ILE A 70 4.59 0.50 -1.28
C ILE A 70 3.45 1.51 -1.23
N PHE A 71 3.24 2.22 -2.34
CA PHE A 71 2.11 3.10 -2.56
C PHE A 71 1.34 2.75 -3.85
N GLU A 72 0.02 2.91 -3.83
CA GLU A 72 -0.84 3.02 -5.02
C GLU A 72 -0.73 4.44 -5.64
N ASP A 73 -1.28 4.62 -6.85
CA ASP A 73 -1.19 5.88 -7.62
C ASP A 73 -2.07 7.01 -7.08
N ASP A 74 -3.02 6.70 -6.20
CA ASP A 74 -4.02 7.61 -5.64
C ASP A 74 -3.71 8.07 -4.21
N VAL A 75 -2.47 7.93 -3.74
CA VAL A 75 -2.06 8.28 -2.38
C VAL A 75 -1.76 9.77 -2.21
N ASP A 76 -2.28 10.34 -1.13
CA ASP A 76 -1.92 11.66 -0.61
C ASP A 76 -1.17 11.56 0.73
N LEU A 77 0.03 12.14 0.83
CA LEU A 77 0.82 12.12 2.07
C LEU A 77 0.49 13.29 3.00
N ALA A 78 0.44 13.00 4.29
CA ALA A 78 0.30 14.02 5.32
C ALA A 78 1.56 14.90 5.40
N SER A 79 1.39 16.14 5.88
CA SER A 79 2.51 17.00 6.23
C SER A 79 3.43 16.30 7.25
N GLY A 80 4.74 16.44 7.03
CA GLY A 80 5.77 15.80 7.85
C GLY A 80 5.84 14.28 7.69
N PHE A 81 5.40 13.72 6.55
CA PHE A 81 5.36 12.27 6.31
C PHE A 81 6.71 11.60 6.57
N ASN A 82 7.79 12.16 6.01
CA ASN A 82 9.12 11.58 6.11
C ASN A 82 9.64 11.60 7.55
N GLU A 83 9.43 12.70 8.27
CA GLU A 83 9.84 12.86 9.66
C GLU A 83 9.08 11.90 10.57
N LYS A 84 7.75 11.79 10.37
CA LYS A 84 6.90 10.86 11.12
C LYS A 84 7.28 9.41 10.85
N LEU A 85 7.43 9.03 9.58
CA LEU A 85 7.81 7.67 9.20
C LEU A 85 9.21 7.33 9.73
N SER A 86 10.20 8.21 9.53
CA SER A 86 11.57 7.99 10.04
C SER A 86 11.59 7.83 11.56
N SER A 87 10.81 8.65 12.28
CA SER A 87 10.66 8.53 13.73
C SER A 87 10.04 7.20 14.15
N VAL A 88 8.96 6.77 13.47
CA VAL A 88 8.33 5.47 13.72
C VAL A 88 9.32 4.33 13.50
N MET A 89 10.05 4.37 12.39
CA MET A 89 10.98 3.31 12.01
C MET A 89 12.15 3.18 12.98
N SER A 90 12.75 4.31 13.38
CA SER A 90 13.78 4.36 14.43
C SER A 90 13.28 3.82 15.77
N GLN A 91 12.03 4.11 16.14
CA GLN A 91 11.43 3.61 17.37
C GLN A 91 11.11 2.11 17.31
N LEU A 92 10.63 1.60 16.17
CA LEU A 92 10.42 0.16 15.98
C LEU A 92 11.74 -0.61 16.12
N SER A 93 12.81 -0.09 15.51
CA SER A 93 14.15 -0.67 15.59
C SER A 93 14.71 -0.64 17.01
N SER A 94 14.72 0.53 17.67
CA SER A 94 15.26 0.66 19.03
C SER A 94 14.51 -0.17 20.07
N LYS A 95 13.21 -0.42 19.86
CA LYS A 95 12.38 -1.30 20.70
C LYS A 95 12.45 -2.78 20.27
N ASN A 96 13.25 -3.14 19.27
CA ASN A 96 13.35 -4.48 18.69
C ASN A 96 11.99 -5.08 18.31
N VAL A 97 11.09 -4.24 17.78
CA VAL A 97 9.76 -4.68 17.35
C VAL A 97 9.86 -5.35 15.99
N TYR A 98 9.56 -6.65 15.95
CA TYR A 98 9.43 -7.38 14.70
C TYR A 98 8.10 -7.07 14.03
N TRP A 99 8.13 -6.69 12.75
CA TRP A 99 6.94 -6.40 11.95
C TRP A 99 7.02 -7.06 10.57
N ASP A 100 5.88 -7.55 10.10
CA ASP A 100 5.71 -8.11 8.75
C ASP A 100 5.18 -7.03 7.80
N ILE A 101 4.17 -6.29 8.26
CA ILE A 101 3.53 -5.19 7.51
C ILE A 101 3.28 -4.01 8.45
N LEU A 102 3.55 -2.80 7.96
CA LEU A 102 3.24 -1.53 8.63
C LEU A 102 2.31 -0.70 7.75
N TYR A 103 1.04 -0.60 8.12
CA TYR A 103 0.08 0.27 7.42
C TYR A 103 0.38 1.73 7.75
N VAL A 104 0.97 2.45 6.80
CA VAL A 104 1.16 3.91 6.88
C VAL A 104 -0.08 4.66 6.38
N GLY A 105 -0.88 3.98 5.57
CA GLY A 105 -2.22 4.36 5.15
C GLY A 105 -3.19 3.18 5.21
N HIS A 106 -4.41 3.46 5.66
CA HIS A 106 -5.53 2.52 5.70
C HIS A 106 -6.84 3.32 5.71
N CYS A 107 -7.93 2.72 5.20
CA CYS A 107 -9.24 3.36 5.19
C CYS A 107 -9.99 3.17 6.51
N TYR A 108 -9.67 2.07 7.20
CA TYR A 108 -10.29 1.71 8.46
C TYR A 108 -9.38 0.77 9.23
N GLN A 109 -9.43 0.91 10.55
CA GLN A 109 -8.93 -0.07 11.51
C GLN A 109 -9.76 0.03 12.78
N ARG A 110 -10.09 -1.13 13.36
CA ARG A 110 -10.69 -1.20 14.71
C ARG A 110 -9.70 -0.72 15.76
N THR A 111 -10.22 -0.11 16.81
CA THR A 111 -9.43 0.21 18.00
C THR A 111 -8.76 -1.07 18.52
N SER A 112 -7.43 -1.03 18.64
CA SER A 112 -6.67 -2.11 19.25
C SER A 112 -7.00 -2.17 20.74
N LEU A 113 -7.22 -3.37 21.27
CA LEU A 113 -7.28 -3.60 22.72
C LEU A 113 -5.89 -3.63 23.37
N GLN A 114 -4.83 -3.68 22.55
CA GLN A 114 -3.45 -3.62 23.01
C GLN A 114 -2.99 -2.17 23.02
N GLU A 115 -2.24 -1.82 24.06
CA GLU A 115 -1.58 -0.53 24.18
C GLU A 115 -0.71 -0.21 22.95
N PRO A 116 -0.67 1.06 22.52
CA PRO A 116 0.24 1.49 21.48
C PRO A 116 1.71 1.23 21.85
N ILE A 117 2.48 0.78 20.87
CA ILE A 117 3.93 0.62 21.01
C ILE A 117 4.67 1.95 20.84
N ILE A 118 4.08 2.91 20.13
CA ILE A 118 4.58 4.27 19.92
C ILE A 118 3.38 5.21 20.07
N THR A 119 3.58 6.35 20.74
CA THR A 119 2.54 7.36 20.97
C THR A 119 2.91 8.74 20.41
N ASN A 120 4.17 8.95 19.99
CA ASN A 120 4.69 10.21 19.47
C ASN A 120 5.70 9.93 18.33
N PRO A 121 5.68 10.64 17.19
CA PRO A 121 4.76 11.73 16.81
C PRO A 121 3.37 11.26 16.36
N VAL A 122 3.18 9.94 16.28
CA VAL A 122 1.94 9.28 15.88
C VAL A 122 1.74 8.03 16.73
N ILE A 123 0.50 7.54 16.79
CA ILE A 123 0.20 6.28 17.46
C ILE A 123 0.57 5.14 16.51
N VAL A 124 1.35 4.17 16.99
CA VAL A 124 1.58 2.89 16.30
C VAL A 124 1.12 1.78 17.21
N GLN A 125 0.24 0.92 16.70
CA GLN A 125 -0.37 -0.16 17.45
C GLN A 125 -0.59 -1.37 16.56
N ALA A 126 -0.76 -2.55 17.17
CA ALA A 126 -1.05 -3.76 16.42
C ALA A 126 -2.34 -3.58 15.59
N SER A 127 -2.32 -4.06 14.34
CA SER A 127 -3.43 -3.90 13.43
C SER A 127 -4.62 -4.78 13.83
N SER A 128 -5.82 -4.22 13.73
CA SER A 128 -7.08 -4.90 14.00
C SER A 128 -8.06 -4.59 12.88
N SER A 129 -8.27 -5.56 11.99
CA SER A 129 -9.08 -5.42 10.78
C SER A 129 -8.70 -4.20 9.90
N PRO A 130 -7.41 -4.03 9.52
CA PRO A 130 -7.03 -2.98 8.60
C PRO A 130 -7.67 -3.22 7.23
N VAL A 131 -8.10 -2.16 6.55
CA VAL A 131 -8.69 -2.23 5.20
C VAL A 131 -8.01 -1.19 4.31
N CYS A 132 -7.97 -1.48 3.00
CA CYS A 132 -7.15 -0.82 1.99
C CYS A 132 -5.65 -1.17 2.06
N MET A 133 -5.00 -1.12 0.90
CA MET A 133 -3.57 -1.43 0.72
C MET A 133 -2.85 -0.29 -0.03
N HIS A 134 -3.43 0.92 -0.02
CA HIS A 134 -2.92 2.06 -0.78
C HIS A 134 -1.56 2.52 -0.30
N ALA A 135 -1.19 2.33 0.97
CA ALA A 135 0.13 2.70 1.46
C ALA A 135 0.60 1.84 2.65
N TYR A 136 1.65 1.05 2.48
CA TYR A 136 2.18 0.18 3.54
C TYR A 136 3.67 -0.13 3.38
N GLY A 137 4.36 -0.28 4.51
CA GLY A 137 5.68 -0.90 4.58
C GLY A 137 5.55 -2.42 4.62
N LEU A 138 6.40 -3.15 3.90
CA LEU A 138 6.45 -4.61 3.89
C LEU A 138 7.89 -5.08 4.09
N SER A 139 8.13 -5.94 5.09
CA SER A 139 9.44 -6.54 5.30
C SER A 139 9.66 -7.75 4.38
N PHE A 140 10.91 -8.15 4.17
CA PHE A 140 11.25 -9.39 3.44
C PHE A 140 10.52 -10.61 4.02
N GLY A 141 10.49 -10.72 5.36
CA GLY A 141 9.77 -11.77 6.07
C GLY A 141 8.25 -11.70 5.84
N GLY A 142 7.70 -10.49 5.85
CA GLY A 142 6.31 -10.22 5.52
C GLY A 142 5.97 -10.65 4.08
N ALA A 143 6.78 -10.27 3.10
CA ALA A 143 6.58 -10.64 1.70
C ALA A 143 6.54 -12.17 1.51
N LYS A 144 7.50 -12.91 2.09
CA LYS A 144 7.50 -14.38 2.06
C LYS A 144 6.25 -14.99 2.71
N LYS A 145 5.82 -14.45 3.85
CA LYS A 145 4.60 -14.90 4.53
C LYS A 145 3.36 -14.65 3.68
N LEU A 146 3.21 -13.44 3.14
CA LEU A 146 2.05 -13.09 2.31
C LEU A 146 1.99 -13.95 1.04
N LEU A 147 3.11 -14.14 0.32
CA LEU A 147 3.16 -15.00 -0.87
C LEU A 147 2.82 -16.46 -0.57
N SER A 148 3.28 -17.00 0.56
CA SER A 148 3.01 -18.39 0.96
C SER A 148 1.60 -18.62 1.50
N LYS A 149 0.95 -17.59 2.06
CA LYS A 149 -0.40 -17.68 2.64
C LYS A 149 -1.50 -17.28 1.67
N ILE A 150 -1.24 -16.33 0.77
CA ILE A 150 -2.17 -15.80 -0.23
C ILE A 150 -1.77 -16.34 -1.60
N THR A 151 -2.06 -17.62 -1.82
CA THR A 151 -1.69 -18.33 -3.06
C THR A 151 -2.75 -18.28 -4.14
N LYS A 152 -4.00 -18.01 -3.77
CA LYS A 152 -5.16 -17.93 -4.66
C LYS A 152 -5.93 -16.65 -4.42
N PHE A 153 -6.54 -16.12 -5.47
CA PHE A 153 -7.54 -15.07 -5.34
C PHE A 153 -8.82 -15.69 -4.76
N LYS A 154 -9.13 -15.34 -3.51
CA LYS A 154 -10.40 -15.70 -2.85
C LYS A 154 -11.35 -14.51 -2.74
N LYS A 155 -10.78 -13.33 -2.52
CA LYS A 155 -11.44 -12.04 -2.29
C LYS A 155 -10.43 -10.91 -2.49
N PRO A 156 -10.83 -9.62 -2.46
CA PRO A 156 -9.91 -8.50 -2.54
C PRO A 156 -8.69 -8.65 -1.63
N ILE A 157 -7.52 -8.22 -2.12
CA ILE A 157 -6.23 -8.51 -1.49
C ILE A 157 -6.11 -7.89 -0.10
N ASP A 158 -6.64 -6.69 0.09
CA ASP A 158 -6.74 -6.01 1.37
C ASP A 158 -7.49 -6.85 2.41
N GLN A 159 -8.60 -7.47 2.04
CA GLN A 159 -9.37 -8.37 2.92
C GLN A 159 -8.60 -9.65 3.24
N GLN A 160 -7.85 -10.21 2.29
CA GLN A 160 -7.04 -11.41 2.54
C GLN A 160 -5.89 -11.11 3.50
N VAL A 161 -5.23 -9.95 3.38
CA VAL A 161 -4.18 -9.53 4.32
C VAL A 161 -4.79 -9.18 5.69
N SER A 162 -5.95 -8.52 5.72
CA SER A 162 -6.69 -8.22 6.94
C SER A 162 -7.06 -9.47 7.73
N ASP A 163 -7.53 -10.53 7.06
CA ASP A 163 -7.78 -11.83 7.69
C ASP A 163 -6.54 -12.36 8.40
N LEU A 164 -5.39 -12.40 7.70
CA LEU A 164 -4.12 -12.88 8.27
C LEU A 164 -3.67 -12.05 9.47
N SER A 165 -3.89 -10.73 9.43
CA SER A 165 -3.66 -9.84 10.57
C SER A 165 -4.57 -10.20 11.75
N ASN A 166 -5.87 -10.37 11.51
CA ASN A 166 -6.86 -10.68 12.55
C ASN A 166 -6.57 -12.02 13.24
N ILE A 167 -6.17 -13.04 12.49
CA ILE A 167 -5.80 -14.36 13.03
C ILE A 167 -4.33 -14.46 13.45
N ARG A 168 -3.61 -13.33 13.51
CA ARG A 168 -2.21 -13.22 13.98
C ARG A 168 -1.24 -14.14 13.24
N LYS A 169 -1.47 -14.38 11.95
CA LYS A 169 -0.53 -15.09 11.07
C LYS A 169 0.54 -14.17 10.48
N ILE A 170 0.38 -12.86 10.64
CA ILE A 170 1.37 -11.83 10.35
C ILE A 170 1.42 -10.83 11.51
N ASN A 171 2.60 -10.24 11.75
CA ASN A 171 2.79 -9.14 12.68
C ASN A 171 2.50 -7.82 11.97
N ALA A 172 1.22 -7.44 12.00
CA ALA A 172 0.75 -6.21 11.38
C ALA A 172 0.65 -5.08 12.41
N TYR A 173 1.16 -3.91 12.04
CA TYR A 173 1.02 -2.67 12.81
C TYR A 173 0.45 -1.56 11.92
N SER A 174 -0.23 -0.60 12.53
CA SER A 174 -0.83 0.53 11.80
C SER A 174 -0.50 1.84 12.50
N ILE A 175 -0.27 2.87 11.68
CA ILE A 175 -0.11 4.25 12.12
C ILE A 175 -1.50 4.90 12.24
N ASN A 176 -1.75 5.57 13.37
CA ASN A 176 -2.99 6.32 13.64
C ASN A 176 -2.67 7.73 14.19
N PRO A 177 -3.22 8.82 13.62
CA PRO A 177 -3.93 8.87 12.33
C PRO A 177 -3.03 8.42 11.18
N ALA A 178 -3.63 7.86 10.11
CA ALA A 178 -2.92 7.50 8.90
C ALA A 178 -2.13 8.70 8.35
N ILE A 179 -0.86 8.47 7.99
CA ILE A 179 0.04 9.50 7.44
C ILE A 179 0.09 9.46 5.91
N ALA A 180 -0.52 8.45 5.29
CA ALA A 180 -0.83 8.38 3.86
C ALA A 180 -2.33 8.07 3.70
N LYS A 181 -3.06 8.92 2.97
CA LYS A 181 -4.50 8.80 2.76
C LYS A 181 -4.77 8.42 1.32
N GLN A 182 -5.86 7.69 1.10
CA GLN A 182 -6.37 7.49 -0.23
C GLN A 182 -7.05 8.79 -0.70
N GLY A 183 -6.81 9.19 -1.94
CA GLY A 183 -7.49 10.32 -2.56
C GLY A 183 -9.01 10.12 -2.56
N ALA A 184 -9.78 11.20 -2.37
CA ALA A 184 -11.23 11.15 -2.09
C ALA A 184 -12.14 10.57 -3.22
N PHE A 185 -11.58 10.11 -4.34
CA PHE A 185 -12.33 9.60 -5.51
C PHE A 185 -12.08 8.13 -5.84
N SER A 186 -11.46 7.37 -4.94
CA SER A 186 -11.08 5.95 -5.13
C SER A 186 -12.22 4.93 -4.96
N GLY A 187 -13.48 5.38 -5.07
CA GLY A 187 -14.66 4.56 -4.77
C GLY A 187 -14.92 3.40 -5.73
N ASP A 188 -14.25 3.38 -6.87
CA ASP A 188 -14.25 2.26 -7.80
C ASP A 188 -12.88 2.22 -8.47
N THR A 189 -12.50 1.07 -9.00
CA THR A 189 -11.27 0.78 -9.77
C THR A 189 -11.15 1.60 -11.07
N ASN A 190 -11.41 2.90 -11.02
CA ASN A 190 -11.44 3.82 -12.14
C ASN A 190 -10.05 4.41 -12.33
N ILE A 191 -9.33 3.73 -13.22
CA ILE A 191 -8.22 4.25 -13.99
C ILE A 191 -8.63 5.64 -14.53
N ASN A 192 -8.14 6.70 -13.89
CA ASN A 192 -8.08 8.09 -14.35
C ASN A 192 -9.24 8.61 -15.21
N LEU A 193 -10.19 9.32 -14.60
CA LEU A 193 -10.85 10.49 -15.22
C LEU A 193 -11.08 11.57 -14.14
N ASP A 194 -10.23 12.60 -14.15
CA ASP A 194 -10.27 13.80 -13.29
C ASP A 194 -11.52 14.66 -13.65
N PRO A 195 -12.21 15.34 -12.70
CA PRO A 195 -11.75 16.66 -12.26
C PRO A 195 -12.07 17.05 -10.78
N GLU A 196 -11.10 17.71 -10.14
CA GLU A 196 -11.22 18.55 -8.93
C GLU A 196 -11.46 17.90 -7.56
N PHE A 197 -10.47 18.06 -6.67
CA PHE A 197 -10.44 17.59 -5.29
C PHE A 197 -11.35 18.43 -4.37
N ARG A 198 -12.36 17.80 -3.76
CA ARG A 198 -13.29 18.44 -2.81
C ARG A 198 -13.46 17.60 -1.55
N GLN A 199 -13.29 18.22 -0.38
CA GLN A 199 -13.77 17.67 0.89
C GLN A 199 -14.92 18.56 1.39
N GLY A 200 -16.16 18.14 1.13
CA GLY A 200 -17.32 19.03 1.21
C GLY A 200 -17.23 20.17 0.18
N ASN A 201 -17.52 21.40 0.58
CA ASN A 201 -17.41 22.58 -0.31
C ASN A 201 -16.01 23.21 -0.34
N LYS A 202 -15.00 22.60 0.31
CA LYS A 202 -13.65 23.17 0.42
C LYS A 202 -12.70 22.51 -0.58
N ILE A 203 -12.09 23.34 -1.43
CA ILE A 203 -10.96 22.95 -2.28
C ILE A 203 -9.72 22.92 -1.39
N LEU A 204 -9.08 21.76 -1.27
CA LEU A 204 -7.85 21.59 -0.50
C LEU A 204 -6.66 21.66 -1.45
N THR A 205 -5.92 22.77 -1.42
CA THR A 205 -4.82 23.08 -2.36
C THR A 205 -3.44 22.60 -1.90
N ASP A 206 -3.32 21.99 -0.72
CA ASP A 206 -2.05 21.96 0.02
C ASP A 206 -1.34 20.60 0.11
N TYR A 207 -1.61 19.66 -0.80
CA TYR A 207 -1.03 18.31 -0.73
C TYR A 207 -0.08 17.98 -1.90
N SER A 208 1.13 17.52 -1.54
CA SER A 208 2.35 17.54 -2.35
C SER A 208 2.41 16.50 -3.48
N ILE A 209 1.75 15.34 -3.34
CA ILE A 209 1.76 14.31 -4.39
C ILE A 209 0.91 14.71 -5.57
N GLN A 210 -0.34 15.16 -5.40
CA GLN A 210 -1.17 15.60 -6.53
C GLN A 210 -0.56 16.77 -7.29
N LYS A 211 0.13 17.70 -6.61
CA LYS A 211 0.87 18.79 -7.29
C LYS A 211 2.04 18.26 -8.10
N CYS A 212 2.74 17.26 -7.59
CA CYS A 212 3.85 16.61 -8.27
C CYS A 212 3.37 15.69 -9.43
N ILE A 213 2.26 14.96 -9.25
CA ILE A 213 1.59 14.14 -10.28
C ILE A 213 0.94 15.03 -11.37
N LYS A 214 0.34 16.18 -11.02
CA LYS A 214 -0.21 17.13 -12.01
C LYS A 214 0.85 17.72 -12.92
N GLN A 215 2.10 17.85 -12.46
CA GLN A 215 3.24 18.19 -13.33
C GLN A 215 3.69 17.04 -14.25
N ILE A 216 3.20 15.82 -14.02
CA ILE A 216 3.64 14.58 -14.69
C ILE A 216 2.54 13.98 -15.59
N LYS A 217 1.28 14.46 -15.57
CA LYS A 217 0.15 13.79 -16.26
C LYS A 217 0.34 13.65 -17.78
N ALA A 218 0.59 12.40 -18.19
CA ALA A 218 -0.10 11.72 -19.28
C ALA A 218 0.00 10.18 -19.08
N GLU A 219 -1.15 9.55 -18.81
CA GLU A 219 -1.54 8.19 -19.27
C GLU A 219 -1.13 6.87 -18.56
N LYS A 220 -0.62 6.79 -17.32
CA LYS A 220 -0.40 5.46 -16.67
C LYS A 220 -0.61 5.39 -15.15
N SER A 221 -1.09 4.23 -14.68
CA SER A 221 -1.20 3.82 -13.27
C SER A 221 0.06 3.06 -12.83
N PHE A 222 0.56 3.36 -11.64
CA PHE A 222 1.85 2.84 -11.17
C PHE A 222 1.93 2.71 -9.64
N PHE A 223 2.80 1.81 -9.18
CA PHE A 223 3.19 1.68 -7.77
C PHE A 223 4.51 2.38 -7.51
N LEU A 224 4.65 3.02 -6.35
CA LEU A 224 5.91 3.61 -5.90
C LEU A 224 6.56 2.69 -4.85
N SER A 225 7.81 2.28 -5.08
CA SER A 225 8.60 1.45 -4.15
C SER A 225 10.00 2.02 -4.01
N PRO A 226 10.55 2.26 -2.80
CA PRO A 226 11.86 2.84 -2.70
C PRO A 226 13.00 1.83 -2.98
N LYS A 227 14.06 2.26 -3.68
CA LYS A 227 15.21 1.40 -4.02
C LYS A 227 16.19 1.19 -2.86
N ASN A 228 16.31 2.13 -1.91
CA ASN A 228 17.38 2.09 -0.89
C ASN A 228 17.00 2.54 0.54
N ILE A 229 15.73 2.53 0.93
CA ILE A 229 15.41 2.76 2.35
C ILE A 229 15.57 1.44 3.11
N ILE A 230 16.77 1.21 3.62
CA ILE A 230 16.97 0.28 4.74
C ILE A 230 16.22 0.91 5.91
N LEU A 231 15.02 0.42 6.16
CA LEU A 231 14.34 0.57 7.43
C LEU A 231 15.15 -0.24 8.45
N SER A 232 16.24 0.35 8.95
CA SER A 232 17.08 -0.20 10.02
C SER A 232 16.30 -0.28 11.31
#